data_AF-A0A2S7NT45-F1
#
_entry.id   AF-A0A2S7NT45-F1
#
_cell.length_a   1.000
_cell.length_b   1.000
_cell.length_c   1.000
_cell.angle_alpha   90.00
_cell.angle_beta   90.00
_cell.angle_gamma   90.00
#
_symmetry.space_group_name_H-M   'P 1'
#
loop_
_entity.id
_entity.type
_entity.pdbx_description
1 polymer ?
#
loop_
_entity_poly.entity_id
_entity_poly.type
_entity_poly.pdbx_seq_one_letter_code
_entity_poly.pdbx_strand_id
1 'polypeptide(L)'
;MSAARTSFMRAANLASRRTVPTIGKHAIRAFTTTPKANDYEVISEKEIPATQYKPGSGPQRVTIPVEESHAAPAAKDAAVDVITPLTESAYKGMSPTMQKMSLMGKVVVVTGGARGLGNHMARACIEAGAKALVIFDANQQLGDESAAELYELTGNKVPISFFKVDVRDAEAIDSAVNTVVDTYGVPDVLINSAGIADSNIPAETYDHNMFRRLIDINLTGSFLMSQAIGRTMIAAGKPGSIVLVASMSGSIVNYPQEQSCYNASKAGVVQLGKSLGAEWAKYNIRVNMISPGYMDTALNNVPALDAQKVIWKSLTPQARLGAVDDLNGLAVFLASDASAFMTGSNVLIDGGYTLY
;
A
#
# COMPACT_ATOMS: atom_id res chain seq x y z
N MET A 1 72.56 -32.15 31.73
CA MET A 1 73.42 -33.35 31.69
C MET A 1 72.57 -34.56 31.35
N SER A 2 72.97 -35.32 30.33
CA SER A 2 72.71 -36.77 30.12
C SER A 2 71.26 -37.28 30.06
N ALA A 3 70.83 -38.16 29.17
CA ALA A 3 71.47 -38.88 28.06
C ALA A 3 70.36 -39.43 27.15
N ALA A 4 70.70 -39.52 25.86
CA ALA A 4 69.95 -40.27 24.86
C ALA A 4 70.04 -41.78 25.12
N ARG A 5 68.97 -42.52 24.81
CA ARG A 5 69.05 -43.90 24.33
C ARG A 5 68.04 -44.16 23.22
N THR A 6 68.60 -44.46 22.07
CA THR A 6 68.02 -44.95 20.82
C THR A 6 67.53 -46.39 20.97
N SER A 7 66.43 -46.74 20.33
CA SER A 7 66.19 -48.11 19.84
C SER A 7 65.40 -48.08 18.54
N PHE A 8 65.95 -48.77 17.55
CA PHE A 8 65.43 -49.01 16.22
C PHE A 8 64.17 -49.91 16.25
N MET A 9 63.23 -49.72 15.32
CA MET A 9 62.81 -50.78 14.39
C MET A 9 61.80 -50.32 13.31
N ARG A 10 62.17 -50.66 12.08
CA ARG A 10 61.36 -51.08 10.91
C ARG A 10 60.27 -50.17 10.34
N ALA A 11 60.62 -49.60 9.19
CA ALA A 11 59.72 -49.17 8.14
C ALA A 11 58.85 -50.33 7.61
N ALA A 12 57.56 -50.08 7.48
CA ALA A 12 56.65 -50.80 6.59
C ALA A 12 56.01 -49.77 5.65
N ASN A 13 56.33 -49.90 4.36
CA ASN A 13 55.74 -49.14 3.27
C ASN A 13 54.26 -49.51 3.13
N LEU A 14 53.34 -48.63 3.51
CA LEU A 14 51.99 -48.61 2.96
C LEU A 14 51.89 -47.50 1.92
N ALA A 15 52.00 -47.89 0.66
CA ALA A 15 51.65 -47.05 -0.47
C ALA A 15 50.14 -46.78 -0.45
N SER A 16 49.72 -45.62 0.06
CA SER A 16 48.36 -45.13 -0.18
C SER A 16 48.32 -44.47 -1.56
N ARG A 17 47.67 -45.13 -2.52
CA ARG A 17 47.25 -44.49 -3.77
C ARG A 17 46.29 -43.35 -3.42
N ARG A 18 46.76 -42.10 -3.51
CA ARG A 18 45.87 -40.93 -3.61
C ARG A 18 45.13 -41.01 -4.95
N THR A 19 43.89 -41.46 -4.91
CA THR A 19 42.95 -41.23 -6.01
C THR A 19 42.55 -39.76 -6.00
N VAL A 20 43.05 -39.01 -6.97
CA VAL A 20 42.52 -37.68 -7.30
C VAL A 20 41.12 -37.89 -7.87
N PRO A 21 40.05 -37.29 -7.32
CA PRO A 21 38.74 -37.40 -7.93
C PRO A 21 38.76 -36.59 -9.24
N THR A 22 38.67 -37.29 -10.36
CA THR A 22 38.33 -36.71 -11.66
C THR A 22 36.95 -36.07 -11.55
N ILE A 23 36.91 -34.74 -11.62
CA ILE A 23 35.67 -33.98 -11.76
C ILE A 23 35.05 -34.38 -13.10
N GLY A 24 34.06 -35.27 -13.05
CA GLY A 24 33.25 -35.61 -14.21
C GLY A 24 32.57 -34.34 -14.71
N LYS A 25 32.71 -34.04 -16.00
CA LYS A 25 32.04 -32.93 -16.69
C LYS A 25 30.54 -32.99 -16.38
N HIS A 26 30.09 -32.22 -15.39
CA HIS A 26 28.67 -32.04 -15.15
C HIS A 26 28.13 -31.23 -16.32
N ALA A 27 27.13 -31.80 -17.00
CA ALA A 27 26.35 -31.08 -17.99
C ALA A 27 25.74 -29.86 -17.30
N ILE A 28 26.25 -28.67 -17.62
CA ILE A 28 25.57 -27.42 -17.32
C ILE A 28 24.30 -27.47 -18.17
N ARG A 29 23.16 -27.83 -17.57
CA ARG A 29 21.87 -27.54 -18.18
C ARG A 29 21.76 -26.03 -18.23
N ALA A 30 22.05 -25.45 -19.39
CA ALA A 30 21.63 -24.09 -19.69
C ALA A 30 20.11 -24.07 -19.56
N PHE A 31 19.59 -23.41 -18.52
CA PHE A 31 18.19 -23.01 -18.49
C PHE A 31 18.03 -21.90 -19.52
N THR A 32 17.90 -22.28 -20.79
CA THR A 32 17.36 -21.39 -21.81
C THR A 32 15.85 -21.40 -21.61
N THR A 33 15.37 -20.53 -20.72
CA THR A 33 13.95 -20.14 -20.74
C THR A 33 13.79 -19.15 -21.88
N THR A 34 13.33 -19.62 -23.03
CA THR A 34 12.65 -18.72 -23.96
C THR A 34 11.47 -18.13 -23.19
N PRO A 35 11.36 -16.81 -23.00
CA PRO A 35 10.15 -16.26 -22.40
C PRO A 35 9.03 -16.56 -23.40
N LYS A 36 8.16 -17.52 -23.08
CA LYS A 36 6.82 -17.49 -23.62
C LYS A 36 6.23 -16.18 -23.10
N ALA A 37 5.80 -15.31 -24.01
CA ALA A 37 4.94 -14.20 -23.64
C ALA A 37 3.80 -14.80 -22.83
N ASN A 38 3.80 -14.53 -21.53
CA ASN A 38 2.71 -14.96 -20.67
C ASN A 38 1.51 -14.11 -21.03
N ASP A 39 0.35 -14.75 -21.18
CA ASP A 39 -0.97 -14.10 -21.32
C ASP A 39 -1.35 -13.41 -19.99
N TYR A 40 -0.50 -12.50 -19.50
CA TYR A 40 -0.93 -11.52 -18.52
C TYR A 40 -1.85 -10.55 -19.25
N GLU A 41 -2.99 -10.27 -18.64
CA GLU A 41 -3.86 -9.17 -19.06
C GLU A 41 -3.02 -7.88 -19.00
N VAL A 42 -2.47 -7.45 -20.13
CA VAL A 42 -1.74 -6.18 -20.23
C VAL A 42 -2.77 -5.07 -20.04
N ILE A 43 -2.78 -4.46 -18.86
CA ILE A 43 -3.60 -3.27 -18.61
C ILE A 43 -2.82 -2.08 -19.17
N SER A 44 -3.36 -1.52 -20.23
CA SER A 44 -2.97 -0.23 -20.78
C SER A 44 -4.25 0.60 -20.85
N GLU A 45 -4.41 1.48 -19.87
CA GLU A 45 -5.51 2.42 -19.81
C GLU A 45 -5.28 3.51 -20.84
N LYS A 46 -6.19 3.54 -21.81
CA LYS A 46 -6.15 4.52 -22.88
C LYS A 46 -6.76 5.87 -22.52
N GLU A 47 -7.27 6.10 -21.32
CA GLU A 47 -7.75 7.42 -20.93
C GLU A 47 -7.84 7.47 -19.42
N ILE A 48 -7.41 8.58 -18.83
CA ILE A 48 -7.53 8.85 -17.40
C ILE A 48 -8.55 9.97 -17.26
N PRO A 49 -9.84 9.63 -17.05
CA PRO A 49 -10.79 10.61 -16.57
C PRO A 49 -10.33 11.13 -15.22
N ALA A 50 -10.27 12.45 -15.09
CA ALA A 50 -10.03 13.13 -13.83
C ALA A 50 -11.17 14.09 -13.52
N THR A 51 -11.62 14.08 -12.27
CA THR A 51 -12.60 15.05 -11.77
C THR A 51 -11.92 15.91 -10.74
N GLN A 52 -11.86 17.23 -10.98
CA GLN A 52 -11.25 18.20 -10.09
C GLN A 52 -12.29 19.12 -9.47
N TYR A 53 -12.17 19.33 -8.16
CA TYR A 53 -12.95 20.30 -7.39
C TYR A 53 -12.02 21.38 -6.83
N LYS A 54 -12.26 22.64 -7.18
CA LYS A 54 -11.54 23.81 -6.66
C LYS A 54 -12.51 24.80 -6.01
N PRO A 55 -12.16 25.39 -4.85
CA PRO A 55 -13.00 26.37 -4.18
C PRO A 55 -13.44 27.51 -5.12
N GLY A 56 -14.75 27.79 -5.15
CA GLY A 56 -15.31 28.87 -5.97
C GLY A 56 -15.51 28.52 -7.47
N SER A 57 -15.21 27.30 -7.89
CA SER A 57 -15.51 26.81 -9.25
C SER A 57 -16.33 25.51 -9.19
N GLY A 58 -17.21 25.30 -10.18
CA GLY A 58 -17.95 24.03 -10.32
C GLY A 58 -17.03 22.85 -10.65
N PRO A 59 -17.55 21.61 -10.62
CA PRO A 59 -16.76 20.42 -10.97
C PRO A 59 -16.15 20.57 -12.36
N GLN A 60 -14.83 20.47 -12.47
CA GLN A 60 -14.11 20.44 -13.74
C GLN A 60 -13.76 19.00 -14.05
N ARG A 61 -14.48 18.41 -15.02
CA ARG A 61 -14.09 17.13 -15.61
C ARG A 61 -13.02 17.42 -16.65
N VAL A 62 -11.83 16.90 -16.41
CA VAL A 62 -10.69 16.99 -17.31
C VAL A 62 -10.35 15.57 -17.73
N THR A 63 -10.46 15.27 -19.01
CA THR A 63 -9.93 14.02 -19.56
C THR A 63 -8.47 14.26 -19.87
N ILE A 64 -7.58 13.47 -19.27
CA ILE A 64 -6.18 13.42 -19.67
C ILE A 64 -6.12 12.39 -20.81
N PRO A 65 -5.83 12.82 -22.05
CA PRO A 65 -6.14 12.03 -23.24
C PRO A 65 -5.27 10.78 -23.40
N VAL A 66 -5.93 9.72 -23.88
CA VAL A 66 -5.40 8.69 -24.79
C VAL A 66 -6.54 8.10 -25.73
N GLU A 67 -7.44 8.94 -26.26
CA GLU A 67 -8.47 8.73 -27.35
C GLU A 67 -9.55 7.59 -27.25
N GLU A 68 -10.91 7.73 -27.31
CA GLU A 68 -11.96 8.71 -26.88
C GLU A 68 -13.43 8.12 -26.86
N SER A 69 -14.33 8.71 -26.01
CA SER A 69 -15.85 8.81 -25.98
C SER A 69 -16.75 7.77 -25.21
N HIS A 70 -17.88 8.01 -24.48
CA HIS A 70 -18.70 9.12 -23.88
C HIS A 70 -19.68 8.60 -22.75
N ALA A 71 -20.31 9.49 -21.94
CA ALA A 71 -20.90 9.28 -20.56
C ALA A 71 -22.44 9.49 -20.36
N ALA A 72 -23.02 9.26 -19.12
CA ALA A 72 -24.05 10.05 -18.33
C ALA A 72 -24.67 9.28 -17.08
N PRO A 73 -25.63 9.77 -16.21
CA PRO A 73 -25.38 10.04 -14.76
C PRO A 73 -26.40 9.57 -13.64
N ALA A 74 -25.94 9.63 -12.37
CA ALA A 74 -26.51 10.07 -11.05
C ALA A 74 -27.74 9.45 -10.29
N ALA A 75 -27.60 9.27 -8.96
CA ALA A 75 -28.61 9.55 -7.90
C ALA A 75 -28.03 9.55 -6.45
N LYS A 76 -28.56 10.39 -5.54
CA LYS A 76 -28.13 10.64 -4.12
C LYS A 76 -29.03 9.94 -3.07
N ASP A 77 -28.48 9.62 -1.89
CA ASP A 77 -28.89 10.14 -0.55
C ASP A 77 -28.51 9.20 0.63
N ALA A 78 -27.67 9.70 1.54
CA ALA A 78 -27.63 9.33 2.97
C ALA A 78 -26.98 10.47 3.78
N ALA A 79 -27.45 10.70 5.01
CA ALA A 79 -27.07 11.83 5.86
C ALA A 79 -25.54 11.97 6.04
N VAL A 80 -25.05 13.17 5.75
CA VAL A 80 -23.63 13.49 5.60
C VAL A 80 -23.06 13.95 6.95
N ASP A 81 -22.18 13.15 7.57
CA ASP A 81 -21.37 13.56 8.73
C ASP A 81 -20.42 14.68 8.30
N VAL A 82 -20.74 15.94 8.60
CA VAL A 82 -19.93 17.10 8.16
C VAL A 82 -18.47 16.96 8.61
N ILE A 83 -17.55 16.89 7.64
CA ILE A 83 -16.11 16.98 7.91
C ILE A 83 -15.77 18.45 8.18
N THR A 84 -15.16 18.73 9.33
CA THR A 84 -14.65 20.07 9.63
C THR A 84 -13.13 20.06 9.49
N PRO A 85 -12.57 20.52 8.35
CA PRO A 85 -11.12 20.57 8.18
C PRO A 85 -10.47 21.47 9.23
N LEU A 86 -9.30 21.07 9.72
CA LEU A 86 -8.48 21.90 10.58
C LEU A 86 -8.17 23.23 9.88
N THR A 87 -8.52 24.35 10.52
CA THR A 87 -8.27 25.69 9.97
C THR A 87 -6.85 26.17 10.30
N GLU A 88 -6.33 27.10 9.51
CA GLU A 88 -5.03 27.73 9.81
C GLU A 88 -5.01 28.43 11.17
N SER A 89 -6.11 29.05 11.58
CA SER A 89 -6.20 29.74 12.87
C SER A 89 -6.14 28.75 14.03
N ALA A 90 -6.85 27.62 13.93
CA ALA A 90 -6.79 26.55 14.90
C ALA A 90 -5.39 25.93 14.95
N TYR A 91 -4.78 25.65 13.80
CA TYR A 91 -3.40 25.14 13.70
C TYR A 91 -2.38 26.09 14.36
N LYS A 92 -2.45 27.40 14.08
CA LYS A 92 -1.55 28.40 14.69
C LYS A 92 -1.74 28.51 16.21
N GLY A 93 -2.92 28.17 16.73
CA GLY A 93 -3.22 28.13 18.16
C GLY A 93 -2.79 26.83 18.86
N MET A 94 -2.41 25.77 18.13
CA MET A 94 -1.96 24.50 18.70
C MET A 94 -0.54 24.59 19.26
N SER A 95 -0.24 23.75 20.26
CA SER A 95 1.14 23.58 20.75
C SER A 95 2.03 22.94 19.67
N PRO A 96 3.36 23.14 19.71
CA PRO A 96 4.28 22.61 18.70
C PRO A 96 4.17 21.09 18.48
N THR A 97 3.91 20.33 19.55
CA THR A 97 3.70 18.87 19.44
C THR A 97 2.43 18.53 18.66
N MET A 98 1.34 19.26 18.92
CA MET A 98 0.07 19.01 18.22
C MET A 98 0.11 19.47 16.76
N GLN A 99 0.86 20.55 16.46
CA GLN A 99 1.10 20.97 15.07
C GLN A 99 1.77 19.86 14.25
N LYS A 100 2.72 19.11 14.84
CA LYS A 100 3.37 17.97 14.18
C LYS A 100 2.40 16.81 13.87
N MET A 101 1.29 16.69 14.59
CA MET A 101 0.25 15.67 14.35
C MET A 101 -0.78 16.10 13.28
N SER A 102 -0.56 17.20 12.58
CA SER A 102 -1.43 17.69 11.51
C SER A 102 -0.85 17.45 10.12
N LEU A 103 -1.71 17.61 9.10
CA LEU A 103 -1.33 17.63 7.69
C LEU A 103 -1.47 19.03 7.08
N MET A 104 -1.46 20.07 7.92
CA MET A 104 -1.58 21.46 7.49
C MET A 104 -0.56 21.77 6.38
N GLY A 105 -1.05 22.23 5.24
CA GLY A 105 -0.22 22.62 4.10
C GLY A 105 0.26 21.46 3.20
N LYS A 106 -0.05 20.20 3.54
CA LYS A 106 0.44 19.01 2.81
C LYS A 106 -0.50 18.54 1.70
N VAL A 107 0.06 18.14 0.57
CA VAL A 107 -0.66 17.46 -0.53
C VAL A 107 -0.65 15.96 -0.27
N VAL A 108 -1.84 15.34 -0.22
CA VAL A 108 -2.02 13.93 0.11
C VAL A 108 -2.59 13.18 -1.09
N VAL A 109 -1.91 12.11 -1.50
CA VAL A 109 -2.38 11.15 -2.51
C VAL A 109 -2.84 9.88 -1.79
N VAL A 110 -4.02 9.36 -2.15
CA VAL A 110 -4.58 8.11 -1.62
C VAL A 110 -4.96 7.19 -2.77
N THR A 111 -4.37 6.00 -2.83
CA THR A 111 -4.79 4.95 -3.78
C THR A 111 -5.88 4.09 -3.16
N GLY A 112 -6.83 3.57 -3.94
CA GLY A 112 -7.97 2.83 -3.39
C GLY A 112 -8.89 3.71 -2.53
N GLY A 113 -8.91 5.02 -2.81
CA GLY A 113 -9.61 6.02 -2.00
C GLY A 113 -11.09 6.21 -2.35
N ALA A 114 -11.61 5.50 -3.35
CA ALA A 114 -13.02 5.62 -3.75
C ALA A 114 -13.99 5.00 -2.73
N ARG A 115 -13.53 4.08 -1.87
CA ARG A 115 -14.35 3.44 -0.84
C ARG A 115 -13.53 2.83 0.28
N GLY A 116 -14.20 2.33 1.31
CA GLY A 116 -13.59 1.51 2.36
C GLY A 116 -12.48 2.24 3.11
N LEU A 117 -11.45 1.51 3.53
CA LEU A 117 -10.39 2.04 4.40
C LEU A 117 -9.65 3.24 3.78
N GLY A 118 -9.35 3.19 2.49
CA GLY A 118 -8.70 4.29 1.77
C GLY A 118 -9.51 5.59 1.86
N ASN A 119 -10.82 5.50 1.63
CA ASN A 119 -11.72 6.66 1.73
C ASN A 119 -11.77 7.23 3.17
N HIS A 120 -11.90 6.38 4.19
CA HIS A 120 -11.95 6.86 5.58
C HIS A 120 -10.64 7.51 6.03
N MET A 121 -9.48 6.96 5.64
CA MET A 121 -8.20 7.62 5.89
C MET A 121 -8.05 8.93 5.10
N ALA A 122 -8.63 9.02 3.89
CA ALA A 122 -8.66 10.25 3.12
C ALA A 122 -9.48 11.36 3.83
N ARG A 123 -10.63 11.00 4.43
CA ARG A 123 -11.43 11.90 5.30
C ARG A 123 -10.59 12.41 6.46
N ALA A 124 -9.90 11.51 7.16
CA ALA A 124 -9.03 11.87 8.29
C ALA A 124 -7.89 12.82 7.87
N CYS A 125 -7.35 12.65 6.67
CA CYS A 125 -6.33 13.55 6.16
C CYS A 125 -6.86 14.97 5.92
N ILE A 126 -8.08 15.09 5.39
CA ILE A 126 -8.79 16.36 5.23
C ILE A 126 -9.05 17.00 6.60
N GLU A 127 -9.58 16.24 7.55
CA GLU A 127 -9.81 16.70 8.94
C GLU A 127 -8.53 17.23 9.58
N ALA A 128 -7.39 16.56 9.32
CA ALA A 128 -6.07 16.95 9.80
C ALA A 128 -5.47 18.19 9.08
N GLY A 129 -6.19 18.78 8.12
CA GLY A 129 -5.80 20.03 7.45
C GLY A 129 -5.02 19.87 6.15
N ALA A 130 -5.14 18.72 5.47
CA ALA A 130 -4.52 18.55 4.15
C ALA A 130 -4.85 19.71 3.20
N LYS A 131 -3.82 20.25 2.55
CA LYS A 131 -3.95 21.35 1.57
C LYS A 131 -4.74 20.92 0.33
N ALA A 132 -4.54 19.69 -0.09
CA ALA A 132 -5.26 19.07 -1.21
C ALA A 132 -5.29 17.56 -1.00
N LEU A 133 -6.39 16.93 -1.41
CA LEU A 133 -6.54 15.48 -1.45
C LEU A 133 -6.63 15.01 -2.90
N VAL A 134 -5.90 13.97 -3.23
CA VAL A 134 -5.93 13.32 -4.55
C VAL A 134 -6.24 11.84 -4.38
N ILE A 135 -7.26 11.35 -5.09
CA ILE A 135 -7.71 9.96 -5.06
C ILE A 135 -7.33 9.29 -6.37
N PHE A 136 -6.63 8.16 -6.29
CA PHE A 136 -6.36 7.27 -7.41
C PHE A 136 -7.15 5.98 -7.20
N ASP A 137 -8.00 5.61 -8.14
CA ASP A 137 -8.80 4.37 -8.04
C ASP A 137 -9.13 3.84 -9.44
N ALA A 138 -9.26 2.53 -9.60
CA ALA A 138 -9.58 1.93 -10.88
C ALA A 138 -11.07 2.09 -11.25
N ASN A 139 -11.95 2.31 -10.26
CA ASN A 139 -13.39 2.44 -10.49
C ASN A 139 -13.79 3.90 -10.72
N GLN A 140 -14.10 4.23 -11.99
CA GLN A 140 -14.53 5.58 -12.40
C GLN A 140 -15.72 6.10 -11.57
N GLN A 141 -16.79 5.33 -11.52
CA GLN A 141 -18.06 5.77 -10.94
C GLN A 141 -17.90 6.03 -9.44
N LEU A 142 -17.34 5.06 -8.71
CA LEU A 142 -17.11 5.20 -7.27
C LEU A 142 -16.12 6.31 -6.95
N GLY A 143 -15.10 6.50 -7.79
CA GLY A 143 -14.14 7.59 -7.63
C GLY A 143 -14.76 8.97 -7.79
N ASP A 144 -15.59 9.17 -8.82
CA ASP A 144 -16.34 10.41 -9.02
C ASP A 144 -17.31 10.70 -7.86
N GLU A 145 -18.07 9.69 -7.44
CA GLU A 145 -19.02 9.78 -6.32
C GLU A 145 -18.29 10.14 -5.02
N SER A 146 -17.19 9.45 -4.72
CA SER A 146 -16.36 9.69 -3.55
C SER A 146 -15.75 11.09 -3.54
N ALA A 147 -15.19 11.55 -4.66
CA ALA A 147 -14.58 12.88 -4.73
C ALA A 147 -15.62 13.99 -4.55
N ALA A 148 -16.81 13.82 -5.13
CA ALA A 148 -17.93 14.73 -4.96
C ALA A 148 -18.38 14.79 -3.49
N GLU A 149 -18.61 13.62 -2.88
CA GLU A 149 -19.04 13.52 -1.48
C GLU A 149 -18.02 14.18 -0.54
N LEU A 150 -16.73 13.85 -0.67
CA LEU A 150 -15.68 14.42 0.17
C LEU A 150 -15.57 15.94 -0.01
N TYR A 151 -15.81 16.46 -1.22
CA TYR A 151 -15.74 17.89 -1.47
C TYR A 151 -16.90 18.61 -0.79
N GLU A 152 -18.12 18.09 -0.96
CA GLU A 152 -19.33 18.58 -0.28
C GLU A 152 -19.14 18.56 1.25
N LEU A 153 -18.59 17.46 1.78
CA LEU A 153 -18.28 17.26 3.19
C LEU A 153 -17.37 18.32 3.79
N THR A 154 -16.41 18.85 3.01
CA THR A 154 -15.51 19.93 3.47
C THR A 154 -16.16 21.32 3.48
N GLY A 155 -17.41 21.42 3.04
CA GLY A 155 -18.06 22.69 2.71
C GLY A 155 -17.43 23.37 1.50
N ASN A 156 -16.91 22.58 0.54
CA ASN A 156 -16.29 23.04 -0.71
C ASN A 156 -15.01 23.87 -0.50
N LYS A 157 -14.24 23.59 0.57
CA LYS A 157 -13.08 24.39 0.98
C LYS A 157 -11.73 23.76 0.64
N VAL A 158 -11.67 22.43 0.63
CA VAL A 158 -10.42 21.71 0.36
C VAL A 158 -10.46 21.21 -1.09
N PRO A 159 -9.44 21.51 -1.92
CA PRO A 159 -9.33 20.92 -3.25
C PRO A 159 -9.28 19.39 -3.19
N ILE A 160 -10.14 18.74 -3.97
CA ILE A 160 -10.18 17.29 -4.12
C ILE A 160 -10.11 16.96 -5.60
N SER A 161 -9.21 16.05 -5.97
CA SER A 161 -9.16 15.48 -7.32
C SER A 161 -9.27 13.97 -7.28
N PHE A 162 -9.96 13.42 -8.26
CA PHE A 162 -9.97 11.99 -8.55
C PHE A 162 -9.30 11.74 -9.91
N PHE A 163 -8.51 10.68 -9.99
CA PHE A 163 -7.92 10.15 -11.22
C PHE A 163 -8.26 8.66 -11.30
N LYS A 164 -8.87 8.24 -12.41
CA LYS A 164 -9.09 6.83 -12.67
C LYS A 164 -7.79 6.17 -13.11
N VAL A 165 -7.20 5.39 -12.21
CA VAL A 165 -5.89 4.75 -12.41
C VAL A 165 -5.95 3.33 -11.86
N ASP A 166 -5.68 2.36 -12.73
CA ASP A 166 -5.30 1.02 -12.29
C ASP A 166 -3.85 1.01 -11.81
N VAL A 167 -3.61 0.56 -10.58
CA VAL A 167 -2.26 0.53 -9.99
C VAL A 167 -1.30 -0.44 -10.69
N ARG A 168 -1.79 -1.26 -11.62
CA ARG A 168 -0.98 -2.14 -12.47
C ARG A 168 -0.39 -1.43 -13.69
N ASP A 169 -0.91 -0.26 -14.06
CA ASP A 169 -0.50 0.48 -15.25
C ASP A 169 0.51 1.57 -14.90
N ALA A 170 1.79 1.29 -15.12
CA ALA A 170 2.87 2.23 -14.81
C ALA A 170 2.79 3.54 -15.62
N GLU A 171 2.32 3.50 -16.86
CA GLU A 171 2.25 4.68 -17.72
C GLU A 171 1.10 5.60 -17.30
N ALA A 172 -0.05 5.01 -16.94
CA ALA A 172 -1.18 5.75 -16.40
C ALA A 172 -0.82 6.39 -15.04
N ILE A 173 -0.14 5.66 -14.16
CA ILE A 173 0.36 6.17 -12.89
C ILE A 173 1.27 7.39 -13.11
N ASP A 174 2.26 7.28 -13.99
CA ASP A 174 3.23 8.35 -14.23
C ASP A 174 2.55 9.61 -14.80
N SER A 175 1.60 9.43 -15.71
CA SER A 175 0.84 10.53 -16.32
C SER A 175 -0.04 11.25 -15.29
N ALA A 176 -0.74 10.50 -14.45
CA ALA A 176 -1.57 11.06 -13.38
C ALA A 176 -0.70 11.77 -12.33
N VAL A 177 0.42 11.17 -11.91
CA VAL A 177 1.35 11.77 -10.94
C VAL A 177 1.94 13.08 -11.47
N ASN A 178 2.35 13.14 -12.75
CA ASN A 178 2.83 14.38 -13.36
C ASN A 178 1.76 15.49 -13.32
N THR A 179 0.51 15.15 -13.64
CA THR A 179 -0.61 16.10 -13.56
C THR A 179 -0.86 16.59 -12.14
N VAL A 180 -0.71 15.72 -11.13
CA VAL A 180 -0.78 16.09 -9.72
C VAL A 180 0.33 17.08 -9.35
N VAL A 181 1.57 16.82 -9.79
CA VAL A 181 2.72 17.70 -9.55
C VAL A 181 2.48 19.07 -10.18
N ASP A 182 1.99 19.12 -11.41
CA ASP A 182 1.70 20.38 -12.10
C ASP A 182 0.57 21.18 -11.43
N THR A 183 -0.43 20.48 -10.89
CA THR A 183 -1.63 21.11 -10.31
C THR A 183 -1.42 21.55 -8.87
N TYR A 184 -0.77 20.72 -8.05
CA TYR A 184 -0.71 20.88 -6.60
C TYR A 184 0.72 21.05 -6.04
N GLY A 185 1.73 20.78 -6.87
CA GLY A 185 3.12 20.58 -6.47
C GLY A 185 3.41 19.13 -6.11
N VAL A 186 4.68 18.83 -5.85
CA VAL A 186 5.12 17.48 -5.45
C VAL A 186 4.37 17.01 -4.20
N PRO A 187 3.72 15.83 -4.22
CA PRO A 187 3.00 15.30 -3.07
C PRO A 187 3.89 15.18 -1.82
N ASP A 188 3.31 15.44 -0.65
CA ASP A 188 3.95 15.28 0.65
C ASP A 188 3.74 13.88 1.21
N VAL A 189 2.56 13.31 0.91
CA VAL A 189 2.09 12.05 1.49
C VAL A 189 1.51 11.14 0.40
N LEU A 190 1.86 9.86 0.44
CA LEU A 190 1.14 8.78 -0.24
C LEU A 190 0.57 7.82 0.79
N ILE A 191 -0.75 7.64 0.82
CA ILE A 191 -1.41 6.50 1.48
C ILE A 191 -1.76 5.50 0.39
N ASN A 192 -0.98 4.43 0.32
CA ASN A 192 -1.12 3.40 -0.70
C ASN A 192 -2.05 2.30 -0.18
N SER A 193 -3.36 2.43 -0.45
CA SER A 193 -4.41 1.55 0.08
C SER A 193 -5.08 0.67 -0.98
N ALA A 194 -4.78 0.85 -2.27
CA ALA A 194 -5.31 -0.02 -3.33
C ALA A 194 -4.95 -1.48 -3.07
N GLY A 195 -5.94 -2.37 -3.21
CA GLY A 195 -5.75 -3.79 -2.99
C GLY A 195 -7.03 -4.60 -3.13
N ILE A 196 -6.87 -5.88 -3.36
CA ILE A 196 -7.94 -6.88 -3.39
C ILE A 196 -7.63 -8.02 -2.41
N ALA A 197 -8.66 -8.74 -2.01
CA ALA A 197 -8.55 -9.93 -1.19
C ALA A 197 -9.42 -11.04 -1.78
N ASP A 198 -8.77 -12.12 -2.19
CA ASP A 198 -9.42 -13.39 -2.47
C ASP A 198 -9.42 -14.22 -1.19
N SER A 199 -10.55 -14.82 -0.86
CA SER A 199 -10.77 -15.48 0.44
C SER A 199 -11.68 -16.69 0.28
N ASN A 200 -11.50 -17.70 1.13
CA ASN A 200 -12.16 -19.02 1.06
C ASN A 200 -11.81 -19.77 -0.23
N ILE A 201 -10.55 -19.67 -0.68
CA ILE A 201 -10.04 -20.39 -1.85
C ILE A 201 -8.85 -21.27 -1.41
N PRO A 202 -9.04 -22.60 -1.34
CA PRO A 202 -7.97 -23.53 -1.01
C PRO A 202 -6.78 -23.44 -1.98
N ALA A 203 -5.58 -23.68 -1.47
CA ALA A 203 -4.35 -23.48 -2.24
C ALA A 203 -4.24 -24.45 -3.43
N GLU A 204 -4.77 -25.66 -3.30
CA GLU A 204 -4.72 -26.73 -4.31
C GLU A 204 -5.71 -26.52 -5.47
N THR A 205 -6.67 -25.60 -5.33
CA THR A 205 -7.66 -25.26 -6.38
C THR A 205 -7.58 -23.79 -6.81
N TYR A 206 -6.66 -23.01 -6.26
CA TYR A 206 -6.52 -21.60 -6.57
C TYR A 206 -6.09 -21.39 -8.03
N ASP A 207 -6.89 -20.63 -8.79
CA ASP A 207 -6.59 -20.29 -10.18
C ASP A 207 -5.29 -19.46 -10.33
N HIS A 208 -4.42 -19.89 -11.25
CA HIS A 208 -3.11 -19.24 -11.44
C HIS A 208 -3.21 -17.79 -11.92
N ASN A 209 -4.24 -17.42 -12.68
CA ASN A 209 -4.41 -16.06 -13.18
C ASN A 209 -4.96 -15.15 -12.08
N MET A 210 -5.89 -15.64 -11.24
CA MET A 210 -6.30 -14.94 -10.03
C MET A 210 -5.10 -14.69 -9.10
N PHE A 211 -4.24 -15.69 -8.90
CA PHE A 211 -3.03 -15.54 -8.07
C PHE A 211 -2.13 -14.41 -8.58
N ARG A 212 -1.84 -14.41 -9.90
CA ARG A 212 -1.01 -13.39 -10.54
C ARG A 212 -1.64 -12.01 -10.42
N ARG A 213 -2.94 -11.89 -10.72
CA ARG A 213 -3.69 -10.63 -10.60
C ARG A 213 -3.62 -10.07 -9.18
N LEU A 214 -3.80 -10.91 -8.17
CA LEU A 214 -3.75 -10.47 -6.77
C LEU A 214 -2.36 -9.95 -6.41
N ILE A 215 -1.29 -10.66 -6.77
CA ILE A 215 0.09 -10.21 -6.56
C ILE A 215 0.35 -8.90 -7.31
N ASP A 216 -0.12 -8.80 -8.54
CA ASP A 216 0.10 -7.63 -9.39
C ASP A 216 -0.59 -6.38 -8.84
N ILE A 217 -1.83 -6.51 -8.35
CA ILE A 217 -2.52 -5.39 -7.71
C ILE A 217 -1.88 -5.05 -6.36
N ASN A 218 -1.74 -6.03 -5.46
CA ASN A 218 -1.39 -5.77 -4.07
C ASN A 218 0.09 -5.43 -3.88
N LEU A 219 0.99 -6.12 -4.58
CA LEU A 219 2.44 -5.98 -4.40
C LEU A 219 3.06 -5.15 -5.52
N THR A 220 2.89 -5.53 -6.79
CA THR A 220 3.47 -4.77 -7.91
C THR A 220 2.90 -3.36 -7.94
N GLY A 221 1.58 -3.19 -7.83
CA GLY A 221 0.94 -1.88 -7.83
C GLY A 221 1.34 -1.01 -6.64
N SER A 222 1.54 -1.62 -5.46
CA SER A 222 2.12 -0.91 -4.31
C SER A 222 3.52 -0.37 -4.63
N PHE A 223 4.36 -1.16 -5.30
CA PHE A 223 5.69 -0.73 -5.73
C PHE A 223 5.63 0.38 -6.79
N LEU A 224 4.83 0.22 -7.85
CA LEU A 224 4.74 1.18 -8.95
C LEU A 224 4.29 2.57 -8.47
N MET A 225 3.21 2.63 -7.68
CA MET A 225 2.74 3.88 -7.08
C MET A 225 3.77 4.51 -6.15
N SER A 226 4.42 3.71 -5.30
CA SER A 226 5.46 4.22 -4.39
C SER A 226 6.67 4.74 -5.17
N GLN A 227 7.06 4.05 -6.24
CA GLN A 227 8.16 4.45 -7.10
C GLN A 227 7.84 5.77 -7.81
N ALA A 228 6.65 5.93 -8.40
CA ALA A 228 6.27 7.16 -9.08
C ALA A 228 6.29 8.38 -8.16
N ILE A 229 5.63 8.28 -6.99
CA ILE A 229 5.65 9.36 -6.00
C ILE A 229 7.06 9.59 -5.45
N GLY A 230 7.77 8.53 -5.07
CA GLY A 230 9.13 8.60 -4.55
C GLY A 230 10.10 9.28 -5.52
N ARG A 231 10.02 8.98 -6.82
CA ARG A 231 10.83 9.67 -7.86
C ARG A 231 10.58 11.17 -7.88
N THR A 232 9.33 11.62 -7.77
CA THR A 232 9.02 13.06 -7.74
C THR A 232 9.55 13.75 -6.48
N MET A 233 9.42 13.10 -5.31
CA MET A 233 9.99 13.60 -4.05
C MET A 233 11.52 13.72 -4.12
N ILE A 234 12.19 12.68 -4.62
CA ILE A 234 13.65 12.64 -4.79
C ILE A 234 14.12 13.72 -5.76
N ALA A 235 13.48 13.83 -6.94
CA ALA A 235 13.85 14.80 -7.96
C ALA A 235 13.73 16.25 -7.46
N ALA A 236 12.74 16.53 -6.62
CA ALA A 236 12.54 17.85 -6.02
C ALA A 236 13.36 18.09 -4.74
N GLY A 237 14.10 17.08 -4.24
CA GLY A 237 14.78 17.17 -2.94
C GLY A 237 13.80 17.38 -1.77
N LYS A 238 12.55 16.95 -1.93
CA LYS A 238 11.46 17.18 -0.97
C LYS A 238 11.32 15.97 -0.03
N PRO A 239 11.31 16.18 1.31
CA PRO A 239 11.00 15.11 2.24
C PRO A 239 9.55 14.65 2.06
N GLY A 240 9.25 13.40 2.45
CA GLY A 240 7.90 12.85 2.27
C GLY A 240 7.59 11.68 3.18
N SER A 241 6.31 11.30 3.21
CA SER A 241 5.81 10.12 3.94
C SER A 241 5.02 9.20 3.02
N ILE A 242 5.41 7.94 2.96
CA ILE A 242 4.67 6.90 2.26
C ILE A 242 4.15 5.91 3.30
N VAL A 243 2.86 5.65 3.25
CA VAL A 243 2.16 4.73 4.15
C VAL A 243 1.54 3.63 3.31
N LEU A 244 2.03 2.39 3.44
CA LEU A 244 1.47 1.25 2.73
C LEU A 244 0.44 0.54 3.61
N VAL A 245 -0.76 0.29 3.08
CA VAL A 245 -1.76 -0.52 3.78
C VAL A 245 -1.48 -2.00 3.51
N ALA A 246 -0.76 -2.60 4.45
CA ALA A 246 -0.50 -4.03 4.49
C ALA A 246 -1.70 -4.78 5.12
N SER A 247 -1.45 -5.73 6.02
CA SER A 247 -2.47 -6.47 6.76
C SER A 247 -1.80 -7.31 7.84
N MET A 248 -2.51 -7.63 8.93
CA MET A 248 -2.07 -8.68 9.86
C MET A 248 -1.81 -10.02 9.12
N SER A 249 -2.52 -10.25 8.01
CA SER A 249 -2.35 -11.41 7.13
C SER A 249 -0.96 -11.51 6.50
N GLY A 250 -0.17 -10.43 6.52
CA GLY A 250 1.25 -10.47 6.16
C GLY A 250 2.18 -10.93 7.28
N SER A 251 1.65 -11.16 8.48
CA SER A 251 2.39 -11.58 9.68
C SER A 251 1.92 -12.94 10.23
N ILE A 252 0.68 -13.34 9.93
CA ILE A 252 0.07 -14.60 10.37
C ILE A 252 -0.69 -15.27 9.22
N VAL A 253 -1.24 -16.46 9.49
CA VAL A 253 -2.19 -17.14 8.62
C VAL A 253 -3.58 -17.01 9.22
N ASN A 254 -4.50 -16.39 8.49
CA ASN A 254 -5.88 -16.21 8.93
C ASN A 254 -6.63 -17.54 9.06
N TYR A 255 -7.58 -17.59 10.00
CA TYR A 255 -8.47 -18.72 10.21
C TYR A 255 -9.92 -18.20 10.38
N PRO A 256 -10.95 -18.89 9.86
CA PRO A 256 -10.90 -20.21 9.22
C PRO A 256 -10.61 -20.22 7.71
N GLN A 257 -10.65 -19.07 7.04
CA GLN A 257 -10.65 -18.99 5.59
C GLN A 257 -9.25 -19.22 4.97
N GLU A 258 -9.21 -19.95 3.86
CA GLU A 258 -8.02 -20.13 3.04
C GLU A 258 -7.82 -18.92 2.11
N GLN A 259 -6.61 -18.32 2.17
CA GLN A 259 -6.28 -17.11 1.42
C GLN A 259 -4.75 -16.92 1.27
N SER A 260 -4.04 -18.01 0.95
CA SER A 260 -2.57 -18.04 0.93
C SER A 260 -1.93 -16.98 0.02
N CYS A 261 -2.52 -16.72 -1.15
CA CYS A 261 -2.05 -15.68 -2.07
C CYS A 261 -2.16 -14.28 -1.45
N TYR A 262 -3.29 -13.97 -0.80
CA TYR A 262 -3.48 -12.70 -0.11
C TYR A 262 -2.45 -12.50 1.00
N ASN A 263 -2.24 -13.53 1.84
CA ASN A 263 -1.27 -13.50 2.93
C ASN A 263 0.16 -13.25 2.38
N ALA A 264 0.55 -13.98 1.32
CA ALA A 264 1.84 -13.81 0.66
C ALA A 264 2.00 -12.40 0.08
N SER A 265 0.97 -11.85 -0.57
CA SER A 265 0.99 -10.50 -1.12
C SER A 265 1.23 -9.44 -0.04
N LYS A 266 0.54 -9.56 1.11
CA LYS A 266 0.65 -8.59 2.20
C LYS A 266 1.94 -8.74 2.99
N ALA A 267 2.48 -9.95 3.13
CA ALA A 267 3.84 -10.16 3.64
C ALA A 267 4.89 -9.49 2.71
N GLY A 268 4.70 -9.61 1.39
CA GLY A 268 5.48 -8.90 0.39
C GLY A 268 5.43 -7.38 0.55
N VAL A 269 4.23 -6.80 0.77
CA VAL A 269 4.07 -5.35 1.02
C VAL A 269 4.79 -4.91 2.29
N VAL A 270 4.73 -5.70 3.38
CA VAL A 270 5.47 -5.40 4.62
C VAL A 270 6.98 -5.35 4.34
N GLN A 271 7.52 -6.36 3.66
CA GLN A 271 8.96 -6.39 3.38
C GLN A 271 9.38 -5.33 2.37
N LEU A 272 8.55 -5.06 1.35
CA LEU A 272 8.75 -3.98 0.39
C LEU A 272 8.88 -2.63 1.10
N GLY A 273 7.95 -2.29 2.00
CA GLY A 273 7.99 -1.02 2.70
C GLY A 273 9.21 -0.88 3.62
N LYS A 274 9.70 -1.96 4.22
CA LYS A 274 11.00 -1.97 4.94
C LYS A 274 12.17 -1.64 4.01
N SER A 275 12.24 -2.29 2.85
CA SER A 275 13.31 -2.04 1.88
C SER A 275 13.28 -0.60 1.36
N LEU A 276 12.11 -0.10 0.92
CA LEU A 276 11.96 1.28 0.46
C LEU A 276 12.30 2.29 1.57
N GLY A 277 11.87 2.02 2.81
CA GLY A 277 12.19 2.84 3.97
C GLY A 277 13.69 2.93 4.24
N ALA A 278 14.45 1.84 4.05
CA ALA A 278 15.90 1.83 4.17
C ALA A 278 16.59 2.53 2.99
N GLU A 279 16.13 2.29 1.76
CA GLU A 279 16.71 2.84 0.53
C GLU A 279 16.50 4.36 0.42
N TRP A 280 15.36 4.87 0.88
CA TRP A 280 14.96 6.27 0.70
C TRP A 280 15.14 7.15 1.95
N ALA A 281 15.58 6.59 3.08
CA ALA A 281 15.93 7.36 4.28
C ALA A 281 16.95 8.47 3.98
N LYS A 282 17.92 8.22 3.10
CA LYS A 282 18.92 9.22 2.65
C LYS A 282 18.32 10.43 1.92
N TYR A 283 17.08 10.33 1.47
CA TYR A 283 16.33 11.41 0.82
C TYR A 283 15.31 12.08 1.75
N ASN A 284 15.32 11.76 3.04
CA ASN A 284 14.30 12.18 4.02
C ASN A 284 12.88 11.76 3.65
N ILE A 285 12.76 10.62 2.95
CA ILE A 285 11.48 9.98 2.65
C ILE A 285 11.31 8.80 3.60
N ARG A 286 10.18 8.78 4.30
CA ARG A 286 9.83 7.71 5.25
C ARG A 286 8.85 6.77 4.58
N VAL A 287 9.00 5.48 4.81
CA VAL A 287 8.05 4.46 4.35
C VAL A 287 7.64 3.60 5.53
N ASN A 288 6.36 3.60 5.90
CA ASN A 288 5.83 2.80 7.00
C ASN A 288 4.60 2.02 6.54
N MET A 289 4.21 1.00 7.31
CA MET A 289 3.09 0.14 6.98
C MET A 289 2.05 0.17 8.09
N ILE A 290 0.79 0.19 7.70
CA ILE A 290 -0.34 -0.09 8.57
C ILE A 290 -0.77 -1.52 8.26
N SER A 291 -0.86 -2.38 9.27
CA SER A 291 -1.33 -3.76 9.15
C SER A 291 -2.63 -3.94 9.96
N PRO A 292 -3.80 -3.65 9.37
CA PRO A 292 -5.07 -3.85 10.02
C PRO A 292 -5.39 -5.33 10.25
N GLY A 293 -6.18 -5.59 11.29
CA GLY A 293 -6.89 -6.85 11.47
C GLY A 293 -8.17 -6.93 10.65
N TYR A 294 -9.18 -7.64 11.18
CA TYR A 294 -10.50 -7.66 10.56
C TYR A 294 -11.23 -6.34 10.80
N MET A 295 -11.54 -5.64 9.71
CA MET A 295 -12.21 -4.35 9.73
C MET A 295 -13.66 -4.47 9.26
N ASP A 296 -14.57 -3.72 9.89
CA ASP A 296 -16.00 -3.66 9.57
C ASP A 296 -16.23 -2.77 8.34
N THR A 297 -15.90 -3.31 7.17
CA THR A 297 -16.04 -2.63 5.88
C THR A 297 -17.24 -3.20 5.10
N ALA A 298 -17.70 -2.46 4.08
CA ALA A 298 -18.71 -2.96 3.15
C ALA A 298 -18.34 -4.33 2.53
N LEU A 299 -17.05 -4.60 2.32
CA LEU A 299 -16.56 -5.89 1.79
C LEU A 299 -16.85 -7.05 2.76
N ASN A 300 -16.77 -6.79 4.06
CA ASN A 300 -17.06 -7.80 5.08
C ASN A 300 -18.53 -7.83 5.48
N ASN A 301 -19.33 -6.80 5.15
CA ASN A 301 -20.76 -6.69 5.48
C ASN A 301 -21.68 -7.42 4.50
N VAL A 302 -21.42 -8.71 4.34
CA VAL A 302 -22.26 -9.63 3.57
C VAL A 302 -22.71 -10.81 4.44
N PRO A 303 -23.96 -11.31 4.30
CA PRO A 303 -24.49 -12.40 5.12
C PRO A 303 -23.65 -13.69 5.07
N ALA A 304 -22.97 -13.93 3.95
CA ALA A 304 -22.10 -15.09 3.76
C ALA A 304 -20.93 -15.16 4.77
N LEU A 305 -20.56 -14.04 5.40
CA LEU A 305 -19.45 -13.96 6.34
C LEU A 305 -19.88 -13.94 7.81
N ASP A 306 -21.18 -13.96 8.14
CA ASP A 306 -21.64 -13.81 9.53
C ASP A 306 -21.10 -14.89 10.47
N ALA A 307 -21.04 -16.15 10.02
CA ALA A 307 -20.44 -17.23 10.78
C ALA A 307 -18.92 -17.03 10.98
N GLN A 308 -18.22 -16.54 9.96
CA GLN A 308 -16.77 -16.27 10.06
C GLN A 308 -16.50 -15.10 11.00
N LYS A 309 -17.34 -14.04 10.98
CA LYS A 309 -17.23 -12.91 11.89
C LYS A 309 -17.33 -13.31 13.36
N VAL A 310 -18.14 -14.33 13.69
CA VAL A 310 -18.20 -14.86 15.07
C VAL A 310 -16.85 -15.44 15.46
N ILE A 311 -16.24 -16.25 14.59
CA ILE A 311 -14.92 -16.84 14.82
C ILE A 311 -13.86 -15.75 14.93
N TRP A 312 -13.82 -14.83 13.97
CA TRP A 312 -12.89 -13.70 13.97
C TRP A 312 -12.94 -12.91 15.27
N LYS A 313 -14.15 -12.50 15.70
CA LYS A 313 -14.34 -11.80 16.98
C LYS A 313 -13.91 -12.64 18.18
N SER A 314 -14.18 -13.95 18.17
CA SER A 314 -13.78 -14.84 19.27
C SER A 314 -12.27 -15.02 19.43
N LEU A 315 -11.52 -14.84 18.33
CA LEU A 315 -10.06 -14.93 18.30
C LEU A 315 -9.38 -13.56 18.50
N THR A 316 -10.13 -12.45 18.39
CA THR A 316 -9.63 -11.10 18.69
C THR A 316 -9.79 -10.80 20.18
N PRO A 317 -8.72 -10.45 20.94
CA PRO A 317 -8.81 -10.07 22.35
C PRO A 317 -9.81 -8.94 22.65
N GLN A 318 -9.94 -7.93 21.78
CA GLN A 318 -10.95 -6.88 21.92
C GLN A 318 -12.39 -7.32 21.58
N ALA A 319 -12.61 -8.58 21.20
CA ALA A 319 -13.91 -9.20 20.94
C ALA A 319 -14.80 -8.48 19.90
N ARG A 320 -14.18 -7.76 18.97
CA ARG A 320 -14.86 -6.97 17.93
C ARG A 320 -14.07 -6.98 16.62
N LEU A 321 -14.74 -6.55 15.54
CA LEU A 321 -14.05 -6.07 14.35
C LEU A 321 -13.59 -4.63 14.59
N GLY A 322 -12.49 -4.24 13.95
CA GLY A 322 -12.07 -2.84 13.90
C GLY A 322 -13.10 -2.01 13.13
N ALA A 323 -13.48 -0.84 13.63
CA ALA A 323 -14.26 0.10 12.85
C ALA A 323 -13.36 0.78 11.81
N VAL A 324 -13.93 1.21 10.68
CA VAL A 324 -13.16 1.84 9.59
C VAL A 324 -12.34 3.06 10.04
N ASP A 325 -12.84 3.79 11.03
CA ASP A 325 -12.23 4.99 11.62
C ASP A 325 -11.15 4.68 12.68
N ASP A 326 -11.04 3.43 13.16
CA ASP A 326 -9.93 3.03 14.06
C ASP A 326 -8.55 3.24 13.39
N LEU A 327 -8.48 3.27 12.06
CA LEU A 327 -7.23 3.49 11.31
C LEU A 327 -6.88 4.97 11.14
N ASN A 328 -7.84 5.88 11.27
CA ASN A 328 -7.72 7.28 10.86
C ASN A 328 -6.59 7.99 11.61
N GLY A 329 -6.55 7.85 12.94
CA GLY A 329 -5.51 8.45 13.77
C GLY A 329 -4.10 7.93 13.43
N LEU A 330 -3.98 6.64 13.15
CA LEU A 330 -2.69 6.04 12.76
C LEU A 330 -2.24 6.50 11.37
N ALA A 331 -3.17 6.61 10.41
CA ALA A 331 -2.88 7.12 9.08
C ALA A 331 -2.34 8.56 9.14
N VAL A 332 -3.02 9.45 9.88
CA VAL A 332 -2.59 10.84 10.09
C VAL A 332 -1.24 10.89 10.83
N PHE A 333 -1.06 10.08 11.87
CA PHE A 333 0.21 10.02 12.60
C PHE A 333 1.39 9.63 11.71
N LEU A 334 1.26 8.59 10.88
CA LEU A 334 2.32 8.15 9.97
C LEU A 334 2.55 9.14 8.81
N ALA A 335 1.49 9.79 8.32
CA ALA A 335 1.57 10.82 7.28
C ALA A 335 2.19 12.14 7.78
N SER A 336 2.02 12.48 9.06
CA SER A 336 2.43 13.75 9.66
C SER A 336 3.88 13.76 10.16
N ASP A 337 4.34 14.91 10.68
CA ASP A 337 5.70 15.06 11.21
C ASP A 337 5.84 14.47 12.63
N ALA A 338 4.73 14.03 13.24
CA ALA A 338 4.73 13.34 14.52
C ALA A 338 5.49 12.00 14.47
N SER A 339 5.63 11.41 13.28
CA SER A 339 6.37 10.17 13.03
C SER A 339 7.71 10.41 12.31
N ALA A 340 8.28 11.62 12.39
CA ALA A 340 9.49 12.01 11.65
C ALA A 340 10.72 11.09 11.85
N PHE A 341 10.78 10.33 12.95
CA PHE A 341 11.86 9.36 13.21
C PHE A 341 11.45 7.89 12.95
N MET A 342 10.29 7.65 12.35
CA MET A 342 9.80 6.31 12.00
C MET A 342 9.93 6.07 10.49
N THR A 343 10.67 5.04 10.11
CA THR A 343 10.71 4.48 8.74
C THR A 343 10.97 2.98 8.83
N GLY A 344 10.35 2.19 7.96
CA GLY A 344 10.37 0.73 7.96
C GLY A 344 9.48 0.06 9.01
N SER A 345 8.69 0.83 9.79
CA SER A 345 7.84 0.27 10.84
C SER A 345 6.58 -0.36 10.26
N ASN A 346 6.30 -1.61 10.65
CA ASN A 346 5.01 -2.25 10.43
C ASN A 346 4.16 -2.12 11.69
N VAL A 347 3.10 -1.32 11.65
CA VAL A 347 2.24 -1.06 12.80
C VAL A 347 1.00 -1.94 12.69
N LEU A 348 0.89 -2.95 13.56
CA LEU A 348 -0.29 -3.80 13.69
C LEU A 348 -1.40 -3.05 14.43
N ILE A 349 -2.61 -3.11 13.88
CA ILE A 349 -3.84 -2.56 14.47
C ILE A 349 -4.99 -3.54 14.24
N ASP A 350 -5.02 -4.58 15.06
CA ASP A 350 -5.80 -5.79 14.83
C ASP A 350 -6.64 -6.22 16.04
N GLY A 351 -6.85 -5.32 17.01
CA GLY A 351 -7.55 -5.64 18.25
C GLY A 351 -6.82 -6.69 19.12
N GLY A 352 -5.53 -6.93 18.87
CA GLY A 352 -4.70 -7.91 19.57
C GLY A 352 -4.70 -9.30 18.93
N TYR A 353 -5.28 -9.48 17.73
CA TYR A 353 -5.43 -10.80 17.09
C TYR A 353 -4.09 -11.54 16.97
N THR A 354 -3.01 -10.85 16.66
CA THR A 354 -1.66 -11.42 16.49
C THR A 354 -0.90 -11.69 17.79
N LEU A 355 -1.51 -11.51 18.97
CA LEU A 355 -0.86 -11.79 20.25
C LEU A 355 -0.85 -13.27 20.64
N TYR A 356 -1.59 -14.13 19.93
CA TYR A 356 -1.73 -15.56 20.21
C TYR A 356 -1.10 -16.45 19.15
#